data_AF-A0A6B3H8W3-F1
#
_entry.id   AF-A0A6B3H8W3-F1
#
_cell.length_a   1.000
_cell.length_b   1.000
_cell.length_c   1.000
_cell.angle_alpha   90.00
_cell.angle_beta   90.00
_cell.angle_gamma   90.00
#
_symmetry.space_group_name_H-M   'P 1'
#
loop_
_entity.id
_entity.type
_entity.pdbx_description
1 polymer ?
#
loop_
_entity_poly.entity_id
_entity_poly.type
_entity_poly.pdbx_seq_one_letter_code
_entity_poly.pdbx_strand_id
1 'polypeptide(L)' 'LAALALWVEREGADQAVPRGAVIEVTIDGASEPVPVKLGVWISNTKSRRDRLDADQLAALATLGLEWAATEAAA' A
#
# COMPACT_ATOMS: atom_id res chain seq x y z
N LEU A 1 1.55 -3.51 5.32
CA LEU A 1 0.40 -2.89 4.61
C LEU A 1 -0.28 -1.77 5.40
N ALA A 2 -0.04 -1.62 6.71
CA ALA A 2 -0.69 -0.64 7.58
C ALA A 2 -0.75 0.80 7.03
N ALA A 3 0.34 1.30 6.43
CA ALA A 3 0.36 2.65 5.85
C ALA A 3 -0.63 2.84 4.70
N LEU A 4 -0.80 1.81 3.85
CA LEU A 4 -1.74 1.85 2.73
C LEU A 4 -3.18 1.68 3.24
N ALA A 5 -3.40 0.79 4.20
CA ALA A 5 -4.71 0.64 4.83
C ALA A 5 -5.19 1.95 5.46
N LEU A 6 -4.32 2.61 6.22
CA LEU A 6 -4.64 3.89 6.85
C LEU A 6 -4.93 5.00 5.84
N TRP A 7 -4.23 5.02 4.70
CA TRP A 7 -4.56 5.94 3.60
C TRP A 7 -5.96 5.66 3.05
N VAL A 8 -6.27 4.40 2.74
CA VAL A 8 -7.58 3.98 2.22
C VAL A 8 -8.69 4.32 3.22
N GLU A 9 -8.46 4.15 4.51
CA GLU A 9 -9.43 4.50 5.56
C GLU A 9 -9.69 6.02 5.64
N ARG A 10 -8.68 6.86 5.37
CA ARG A 10 -8.80 8.33 5.46
C ARG A 10 -9.32 8.97 4.18
N GLU A 11 -8.78 8.55 3.05
CA GLU A 11 -8.96 9.21 1.76
C GLU A 11 -9.89 8.42 0.82
N GLY A 12 -10.14 7.14 1.13
CA GLY A 12 -10.89 6.22 0.28
C GLY A 12 -10.00 5.39 -0.66
N ALA A 13 -10.50 4.22 -1.05
CA ALA A 13 -9.80 3.30 -1.96
C ALA A 13 -9.68 3.86 -3.40
N ASP A 14 -10.62 4.72 -3.79
CA ASP A 14 -10.63 5.37 -5.12
C ASP A 14 -9.61 6.51 -5.22
N GLN A 15 -9.06 6.97 -4.09
CA GLN A 15 -8.12 8.08 -4.09
C GLN A 15 -6.69 7.60 -4.32
N ALA A 16 -6.17 7.93 -5.50
CA ALA A 16 -4.80 7.61 -5.89
C ALA A 16 -3.79 8.24 -4.92
N VAL A 17 -2.81 7.44 -4.50
CA VAL A 17 -1.74 7.89 -3.60
C VAL A 17 -0.73 8.75 -4.37
N PRO A 18 -0.56 10.05 -4.06
CA PRO A 18 0.47 10.88 -4.68
C PRO A 18 1.88 10.35 -4.39
N ARG A 19 2.83 10.52 -5.31
CA ARG A 19 4.21 10.04 -5.11
C ARG A 19 4.90 10.65 -3.88
N GLY A 20 4.54 11.89 -3.53
CA GLY A 20 5.05 12.59 -2.34
C GLY A 20 4.28 12.29 -1.05
N ALA A 21 3.27 11.41 -1.06
CA ALA A 21 2.45 11.15 0.12
C ALA A 21 3.28 10.58 1.27
N VAL A 22 3.13 11.19 2.44
CA VAL A 22 3.69 10.73 3.71
C VAL A 22 2.54 10.56 4.70
N ILE A 23 2.49 9.42 5.37
CA ILE A 23 1.48 9.14 6.39
C ILE A 23 2.14 8.62 7.66
N GLU A 24 1.68 9.10 8.81
CA GLU A 24 2.14 8.64 10.11
C GLU A 24 1.39 7.39 10.51
N VAL A 25 2.12 6.32 10.82
CA VAL A 25 1.56 5.02 11.19
C VAL A 25 2.04 4.65 12.57
N THR A 26 1.10 4.34 13.47
CA THR A 26 1.43 3.72 14.75
C THR A 26 1.73 2.25 14.52
N ILE A 27 2.90 1.81 14.97
CA ILE A 27 3.36 0.42 14.86
C ILE A 27 3.45 -0.13 16.28
N ASP A 28 2.97 -1.35 16.50
CA ASP A 28 3.11 -2.01 17.80
C ASP A 28 4.60 -2.08 18.20
N GLY A 29 4.91 -1.48 19.35
CA GLY A 29 6.28 -1.36 19.87
C GLY A 29 7.00 -0.04 19.53
N ALA A 30 6.39 0.84 18.74
CA ALA A 30 6.87 2.22 18.58
C ALA A 30 6.16 3.15 19.58
N SER A 31 6.94 3.95 20.32
CA SER A 31 6.38 4.92 21.27
C SER A 31 5.72 6.12 20.58
N GLU A 32 6.06 6.39 19.32
CA GLU A 32 5.54 7.50 18.52
C GLU A 32 5.17 7.02 17.11
N PRO A 33 4.17 7.67 16.45
CA PRO A 33 3.84 7.39 15.07
C PRO A 33 5.06 7.58 14.15
N VAL A 34 5.26 6.65 13.21
CA VAL A 34 6.39 6.68 12.29
C VAL A 34 5.95 7.25 10.94
N PRO A 35 6.64 8.26 10.38
CA PRO A 35 6.33 8.79 9.07
C PRO A 35 6.75 7.80 7.96
N VAL A 36 5.79 7.35 7.17
CA VAL A 36 5.99 6.45 6.04
C VAL A 36 5.77 7.22 4.73
N LYS A 37 6.80 7.24 3.87
CA LYS A 37 6.71 7.77 2.49
C LYS A 37 5.92 6.82 1.59
N LEU A 38 4.59 6.84 1.73
CA LEU A 38 3.69 5.88 1.11
C LEU A 38 3.83 5.83 -0.41
N GLY A 39 3.87 6.98 -1.09
CA GLY A 39 4.01 7.03 -2.55
C GLY A 39 5.33 6.41 -3.05
N VAL A 40 6.41 6.57 -2.29
CA VAL A 40 7.71 5.94 -2.58
C VAL A 40 7.63 4.43 -2.33
N TRP A 41 7.04 4.02 -1.21
CA TRP A 41 6.86 2.61 -0.86
C TRP A 41 6.05 1.88 -1.94
N ILE A 42 4.91 2.41 -2.38
CA ILE A 42 4.08 1.81 -3.46
C ILE A 42 4.92 1.62 -4.73
N SER A 43 5.70 2.64 -5.11
CA SER A 43 6.51 2.57 -6.32
C SER A 43 7.59 1.48 -6.23
N ASN A 44 8.27 1.38 -5.08
CA ASN A 44 9.26 0.33 -4.84
C ASN A 44 8.64 -1.07 -4.81
N THR A 45 7.48 -1.20 -4.18
CA THR A 45 6.72 -2.45 -4.13
C THR A 45 6.29 -2.89 -5.54
N LYS A 46 5.78 -1.96 -6.35
CA LYS A 46 5.43 -2.21 -7.77
C LYS A 46 6.65 -2.62 -8.60
N SER A 47 7.80 -1.98 -8.41
CA SER A 47 9.04 -2.35 -9.12
C SER A 47 9.61 -3.70 -8.73
N ARG A 48 9.22 -4.25 -7.57
CA ARG A 48 9.62 -5.58 -7.08
C ARG A 48 8.45 -6.56 -7.08
N ARG A 49 7.43 -6.30 -7.90
CA ARG A 49 6.21 -7.13 -7.99
C ARG A 49 6.56 -8.59 -8.27
N ASP A 50 7.60 -8.84 -9.05
CA ASP A 50 8.14 -10.16 -9.38
C ASP A 50 8.60 -10.97 -8.15
N ARG A 51 8.83 -10.30 -7.02
CA ARG A 51 9.26 -10.93 -5.76
C ARG A 51 8.14 -11.08 -4.75
N LEU A 52 6.94 -10.64 -5.08
CA LEU A 52 5.78 -10.75 -4.21
C LEU A 52 5.07 -12.07 -4.47
N ASP A 53 4.67 -12.75 -3.40
CA ASP A 53 3.82 -13.93 -3.51
C ASP A 53 2.35 -13.54 -3.81
N ALA A 54 1.53 -14.55 -4.12
CA ALA A 54 0.13 -14.34 -4.50
C ALA A 54 -0.70 -13.71 -3.37
N ASP A 55 -0.43 -14.07 -2.11
CA ASP A 55 -1.17 -13.54 -0.96
C ASP A 55 -0.83 -12.07 -0.73
N GLN A 56 0.44 -11.69 -0.89
CA GLN A 56 0.89 -10.30 -0.85
C GLN A 56 0.24 -9.46 -1.95
N LEU A 57 0.19 -9.98 -3.17
CA LEU A 57 -0.46 -9.31 -4.30
C LEU A 57 -1.97 -9.16 -4.06
N ALA A 58 -2.64 -10.21 -3.57
CA ALA A 58 -4.07 -10.17 -3.25
C ALA A 58 -4.38 -9.14 -2.14
N ALA A 59 -3.53 -9.07 -1.11
CA ALA A 59 -3.68 -8.09 -0.04
C ALA A 59 -3.48 -6.65 -0.52
N LEU A 60 -2.55 -6.41 -1.46
CA LEU A 60 -2.37 -5.10 -2.11
C LEU A 60 -3.56 -4.73 -2.99
N ALA A 61 -4.09 -5.69 -3.76
CA ALA A 61 -5.24 -5.49 -4.64
C ALA A 61 -6.52 -5.17 -3.83
N THR A 62 -6.71 -5.85 -2.70
CA THR A 62 -7.84 -5.59 -1.77
C THR A 62 -7.81 -4.16 -1.22
N LEU A 63 -6.62 -3.57 -1.13
CA LEU A 63 -6.41 -2.18 -0.70
C LEU A 63 -6.45 -1.17 -1.86
N GLY A 64 -6.97 -1.54 -3.03
CA GLY A 64 -7.18 -0.64 -4.16
C GLY A 64 -5.98 -0.48 -5.09
N LEU A 65 -4.90 -1.24 -4.92
CA LEU A 65 -3.78 -1.22 -5.87
C LEU A 65 -4.06 -2.13 -7.06
N GLU A 66 -4.70 -1.58 -8.09
CA GLU A 66 -5.13 -2.30 -9.29
C GLU A 66 -3.99 -3.07 -9.99
N TRP A 67 -2.78 -2.51 -10.01
CA TRP A 67 -1.63 -3.18 -10.63
C TRP A 67 -1.21 -4.47 -9.90
N ALA A 68 -1.63 -4.64 -8.64
CA ALA A 68 -1.36 -5.84 -7.85
C ALA A 68 -2.40 -6.93 -8.12
N ALA A 69 -3.58 -6.59 -8.63
CA ALA A 69 -4.50 -7.58 -9.15
C ALA A 69 -3.79 -8.34 -10.28
N THR A 70 -3.66 -9.64 -10.12
CA THR A 70 -3.47 -10.48 -11.30
C THR A 70 -4.81 -10.44 -12.04
N GLU A 71 -4.79 -10.31 -13.35
CA GLU A 71 -5.99 -10.48 -14.16
C GLU A 71 -6.44 -11.94 -13.97
N ALA A 72 -7.28 -12.18 -12.96
CA ALA A 72 -7.92 -13.46 -12.74
C ALA A 72 -9.05 -13.54 -13.77
N ALA A 73 -8.72 -14.12 -14.92
CA ALA A 73 -9.60 -14.72 -15.92
C ALA A 73 -10.95 -14.02 -16.16
N ALA A 74 -11.06 -13.32 -17.29
CA ALA A 74 -12.31 -13.26 -18.05
C ALA A 74 -12.65 -14.63 -18.65
#